data_AF-A0A3A9A0Z1-F1
#
_entry.id   AF-A0A3A9A0Z1-F1
#
_cell.length_a   1.000
_cell.length_b   1.000
_cell.length_c   1.000
_cell.angle_alpha   90.00
_cell.angle_beta   90.00
_cell.angle_gamma   90.00
#
_symmetry.space_group_name_H-M   'P 1'
#
loop_
_entity.id
_entity.type
_entity.pdbx_description
1 polymer ?
#
loop_
_entity_poly.entity_id
_entity_poly.type
_entity_poly.pdbx_seq_one_letter_code
_entity_poly.pdbx_strand_id
1 'polypeptide(L)'
;MYHFTDDCLIGVEQIDNEHRELFRIINETQELLDNQILNDKYDHIIETVERLEQYAEAHFRHEEDYMESIRHPELSLQKKQHLFFRDKINGITNSFSSDNAQQEVLDDLLRYLVTWLYRHIISSDLMIGKLKPSGSRIAPQFSDAYLTGIPLVDKEHRELFRIIGDVYRVMTDEYAFDKYDEIVHLLEELRDYTKFHFQDEEMYMESIHYDGLEAQKRAHEAFVSRLEEMDLAHVDENQQETLENLMEFLTEWLVNHILHTDKKIPTGAQS
;
A
#
# COMPACT_ATOMS: atom_id res chain seq x y z
N MET A 1 14.37 10.90 -10.57
CA MET A 1 14.63 9.48 -10.85
C MET A 1 14.19 8.68 -9.64
N TYR A 2 13.25 7.79 -9.84
CA TYR A 2 12.65 6.90 -8.85
C TYR A 2 13.45 5.60 -8.79
N HIS A 3 13.61 5.04 -7.60
CA HIS A 3 14.46 3.89 -7.38
C HIS A 3 13.70 2.77 -6.68
N PHE A 4 13.82 1.55 -7.20
CA PHE A 4 13.44 0.36 -6.46
C PHE A 4 14.44 0.15 -5.33
N THR A 5 14.00 0.39 -4.10
CA THR A 5 14.80 0.32 -2.87
C THR A 5 14.45 -0.93 -2.06
N ASP A 6 15.20 -1.19 -0.99
CA ASP A 6 15.03 -2.42 -0.19
C ASP A 6 13.65 -2.52 0.49
N ASP A 7 12.97 -1.40 0.71
CA ASP A 7 11.58 -1.31 1.17
C ASP A 7 10.55 -1.79 0.13
N CYS A 8 10.93 -1.98 -1.12
CA CYS A 8 10.09 -2.55 -2.17
C CYS A 8 10.33 -4.06 -2.39
N LEU A 9 11.28 -4.68 -1.66
CA LEU A 9 11.62 -6.10 -1.84
C LEU A 9 10.57 -7.03 -1.22
N ILE A 10 9.95 -7.84 -2.07
CA ILE A 10 9.01 -8.89 -1.66
C ILE A 10 9.79 -10.15 -1.29
N GLY A 11 10.91 -10.41 -1.98
CA GLY A 11 11.71 -11.63 -1.82
C GLY A 11 11.33 -12.74 -2.80
N VAL A 12 10.50 -12.43 -3.80
CA VAL A 12 10.21 -13.29 -4.95
C VAL A 12 10.98 -12.70 -6.14
N GLU A 13 12.14 -13.29 -6.46
CA GLU A 13 13.10 -12.72 -7.42
C GLU A 13 12.48 -12.30 -8.75
N GLN A 14 11.54 -13.09 -9.28
CA GLN A 14 10.85 -12.75 -10.52
C GLN A 14 10.02 -11.47 -10.38
N ILE A 15 9.17 -11.37 -9.36
CA ILE A 15 8.30 -10.20 -9.12
C ILE A 15 9.15 -8.97 -8.78
N ASP A 16 10.20 -9.12 -7.95
CA ASP A 16 11.13 -8.04 -7.63
C ASP A 16 11.82 -7.48 -8.90
N ASN A 17 12.15 -8.35 -9.86
CA ASN A 17 12.71 -7.92 -11.14
C ASN A 17 11.67 -7.24 -12.04
N GLU A 18 10.42 -7.69 -12.00
CA GLU A 18 9.32 -7.06 -12.73
C GLU A 18 9.03 -5.65 -12.19
N HIS A 19 9.05 -5.47 -10.88
CA HIS A 19 8.97 -4.15 -10.25
C HIS A 19 10.11 -3.23 -10.68
N ARG A 20 11.36 -3.70 -10.71
CA ARG A 20 12.49 -2.91 -11.19
C ARG A 20 12.28 -2.38 -12.61
N GLU A 21 11.66 -3.17 -13.47
CA GLU A 21 11.35 -2.77 -14.84
C GLU A 21 10.20 -1.73 -14.89
N LEU A 22 9.18 -1.86 -14.04
CA LEU A 22 8.15 -0.82 -13.89
C LEU A 22 8.77 0.52 -13.42
N PHE A 23 9.71 0.48 -12.48
CA PHE A 23 10.50 1.65 -12.08
C PHE A 23 11.32 2.23 -13.24
N ARG A 24 11.86 1.38 -14.13
CA ARG A 24 12.55 1.84 -15.35
C ARG A 24 11.59 2.58 -16.29
N ILE A 25 10.40 2.05 -16.52
CA ILE A 25 9.36 2.71 -17.34
C ILE A 25 8.96 4.07 -16.75
N ILE A 26 8.82 4.17 -15.43
CA ILE A 26 8.54 5.43 -14.72
C ILE A 26 9.67 6.45 -14.98
N ASN A 27 10.92 6.03 -14.87
CA ASN A 27 12.07 6.91 -15.11
C ASN A 27 12.15 7.39 -16.55
N GLU A 28 11.86 6.52 -17.52
CA GLU A 28 11.81 6.89 -18.93
C GLU A 28 10.66 7.86 -19.23
N THR A 29 9.51 7.68 -18.56
CA THR A 29 8.40 8.66 -18.59
C THR A 29 8.85 10.03 -18.06
N GLN A 30 9.59 10.05 -16.94
CA GLN A 30 10.16 11.29 -16.38
C GLN A 30 11.17 11.93 -17.35
N GLU A 31 12.07 11.15 -17.94
CA GLU A 31 13.04 11.67 -18.92
C GLU A 31 12.34 12.27 -20.14
N LEU A 32 11.27 11.63 -20.62
CA LEU A 32 10.45 12.16 -21.71
C LEU A 32 9.73 13.45 -21.31
N LEU A 33 9.20 13.53 -20.09
CA LEU A 33 8.59 14.75 -19.52
C LEU A 33 9.59 15.91 -19.46
N ASP A 34 10.80 15.66 -18.95
CA ASP A 34 11.85 16.66 -18.74
C ASP A 34 12.56 17.06 -20.05
N ASN A 35 12.36 16.32 -21.15
CA ASN A 35 13.00 16.60 -22.42
C ASN A 35 12.46 17.88 -23.07
N GLN A 36 13.32 18.91 -23.16
CA GLN A 36 12.98 20.21 -23.78
C GLN A 36 13.39 20.32 -25.26
N ILE A 37 14.05 19.29 -25.82
CA ILE A 37 14.56 19.29 -27.19
C ILE A 37 13.52 18.71 -28.16
N LEU A 38 12.79 17.68 -27.72
CA LEU A 38 11.69 17.07 -28.46
C LEU A 38 10.45 17.97 -28.38
N ASN A 39 10.15 18.66 -29.47
CA ASN A 39 8.98 19.53 -29.57
C ASN A 39 7.66 18.76 -29.65
N ASP A 40 7.68 17.57 -30.27
CA ASP A 40 6.54 16.67 -30.37
C ASP A 40 6.94 15.32 -29.77
N LYS A 41 6.23 14.92 -28.71
CA LYS A 41 6.45 13.70 -27.94
C LYS A 41 5.32 12.69 -28.17
N TYR A 42 4.38 12.96 -29.08
CA TYR A 42 3.17 12.14 -29.27
C TYR A 42 3.48 10.66 -29.46
N ASP A 43 4.31 10.31 -30.46
CA ASP A 43 4.65 8.92 -30.77
C ASP A 43 5.37 8.24 -29.59
N HIS A 44 6.24 8.97 -28.89
CA HIS A 44 6.94 8.46 -27.71
C HIS A 44 6.01 8.21 -26.52
N ILE A 45 4.99 9.06 -26.33
CA ILE A 45 3.97 8.89 -25.30
C ILE A 45 3.15 7.63 -25.60
N ILE A 46 2.68 7.47 -26.84
CA ILE A 46 1.93 6.28 -27.26
C ILE A 46 2.77 5.02 -27.05
N GLU A 47 4.01 4.99 -27.53
CA GLU A 47 4.92 3.84 -27.36
C GLU A 47 5.16 3.52 -25.86
N THR A 48 5.32 4.55 -25.03
CA THR A 48 5.51 4.39 -23.58
C THR A 48 4.28 3.78 -22.91
N VAL A 49 3.09 4.28 -23.25
CA VAL A 49 1.82 3.80 -22.68
C VAL A 49 1.51 2.38 -23.15
N GLU A 50 1.67 2.06 -24.44
CA GLU A 50 1.47 0.71 -24.96
C GLU A 50 2.43 -0.29 -24.31
N ARG A 51 3.71 0.09 -24.14
CA ARG A 51 4.69 -0.77 -23.46
C ARG A 51 4.34 -0.96 -21.98
N LEU A 52 3.93 0.11 -21.30
CA LEU A 52 3.50 0.02 -19.90
C LEU A 52 2.30 -0.92 -19.76
N GLU A 53 1.28 -0.78 -20.60
CA GLU A 53 0.07 -1.62 -20.56
C GLU A 53 0.42 -3.09 -20.73
N GLN A 54 1.22 -3.42 -21.76
CA GLN A 54 1.66 -4.80 -22.02
C GLN A 54 2.50 -5.37 -20.87
N TYR A 55 3.40 -4.56 -20.31
CA TYR A 55 4.28 -5.01 -19.23
C TYR A 55 3.51 -5.21 -17.92
N ALA A 56 2.67 -4.26 -17.54
CA ALA A 56 1.82 -4.35 -16.36
C ALA A 56 0.87 -5.54 -16.46
N GLU A 57 0.26 -5.79 -17.63
CA GLU A 57 -0.61 -6.97 -17.82
C GLU A 57 0.14 -8.29 -17.62
N ALA A 58 1.37 -8.40 -18.15
CA ALA A 58 2.17 -9.59 -17.97
C ALA A 58 2.59 -9.79 -16.50
N HIS A 59 3.03 -8.71 -15.85
CA HIS A 59 3.40 -8.69 -14.44
C HIS A 59 2.23 -9.07 -13.53
N PHE A 60 1.09 -8.40 -13.65
CA PHE A 60 -0.11 -8.72 -12.85
C PHE A 60 -0.56 -10.15 -13.03
N ARG A 61 -0.50 -10.69 -14.26
CA ARG A 61 -0.82 -12.11 -14.47
C ARG A 61 0.15 -13.03 -13.74
N HIS A 62 1.46 -12.77 -13.81
CA HIS A 62 2.44 -13.58 -13.10
C HIS A 62 2.26 -13.51 -11.58
N GLU A 63 1.97 -12.32 -11.05
CA GLU A 63 1.69 -12.12 -9.64
C GLU A 63 0.41 -12.84 -9.20
N GLU A 64 -0.69 -12.64 -9.93
CA GLU A 64 -1.98 -13.30 -9.67
C GLU A 64 -1.86 -14.83 -9.73
N ASP A 65 -1.11 -15.37 -10.69
CA ASP A 65 -0.82 -16.81 -10.81
C ASP A 65 0.01 -17.30 -9.62
N TYR A 66 1.01 -16.52 -9.18
CA TYR A 66 1.83 -16.85 -8.02
C TYR A 66 1.01 -16.84 -6.73
N MET A 67 0.22 -15.79 -6.51
CA MET A 67 -0.72 -15.66 -5.40
C MET A 67 -1.72 -16.82 -5.37
N GLU A 68 -2.28 -17.21 -6.52
CA GLU A 68 -3.17 -18.37 -6.61
C GLU A 68 -2.45 -19.66 -6.19
N SER A 69 -1.19 -19.84 -6.63
CA SER A 69 -0.40 -21.02 -6.29
C SER A 69 -0.14 -21.18 -4.79
N ILE A 70 -0.03 -20.07 -4.06
CA ILE A 70 0.14 -20.05 -2.61
C ILE A 70 -1.19 -19.90 -1.84
N ARG A 71 -2.31 -19.80 -2.57
CA ARG A 71 -3.66 -19.52 -2.02
C ARG A 71 -3.66 -18.26 -1.16
N HIS A 72 -3.10 -17.19 -1.71
CA HIS A 72 -3.04 -15.90 -1.04
C HIS A 72 -4.46 -15.35 -0.85
N PRO A 73 -4.87 -15.05 0.38
CA PRO A 73 -6.23 -14.64 0.70
C PRO A 73 -6.59 -13.27 0.09
N GLU A 74 -5.63 -12.36 -0.07
CA GLU A 74 -5.89 -11.06 -0.71
C GLU A 74 -5.94 -11.10 -2.26
N LEU A 75 -5.86 -12.28 -2.89
CA LEU A 75 -5.85 -12.38 -4.36
C LEU A 75 -7.06 -11.69 -5.01
N SER A 76 -8.25 -11.87 -4.46
CA SER A 76 -9.48 -11.25 -4.99
C SER A 76 -9.43 -9.73 -4.96
N LEU A 77 -8.77 -9.18 -3.95
CA LEU A 77 -8.64 -7.74 -3.71
C LEU A 77 -7.56 -7.12 -4.60
N GLN A 78 -6.40 -7.76 -4.72
CA GLN A 78 -5.33 -7.30 -5.60
C GLN A 78 -5.75 -7.37 -7.07
N LYS A 79 -6.53 -8.38 -7.49
CA LYS A 79 -7.17 -8.40 -8.82
C LYS A 79 -8.04 -7.17 -9.11
N LYS A 80 -8.79 -6.68 -8.10
CA LYS A 80 -9.59 -5.44 -8.24
C LYS A 80 -8.68 -4.21 -8.37
N GLN A 81 -7.58 -4.14 -7.60
CA GLN A 81 -6.59 -3.06 -7.72
C GLN A 81 -5.92 -3.04 -9.09
N HIS A 82 -5.51 -4.20 -9.62
CA HIS A 82 -4.95 -4.34 -10.96
C HIS A 82 -5.94 -3.93 -12.05
N LEU A 83 -7.21 -4.31 -11.91
CA LEU A 83 -8.26 -3.90 -12.83
C LEU A 83 -8.43 -2.37 -12.86
N PHE A 84 -8.45 -1.74 -11.68
CA PHE A 84 -8.53 -0.28 -11.59
C PHE A 84 -7.34 0.42 -12.25
N PHE A 85 -6.13 -0.12 -12.09
CA PHE A 85 -4.95 0.37 -12.79
C PHE A 85 -5.10 0.25 -14.31
N ARG A 86 -5.49 -0.93 -14.81
CA ARG A 86 -5.73 -1.18 -16.24
C ARG A 86 -6.74 -0.18 -16.80
N ASP A 87 -7.86 0.03 -16.13
CA ASP A 87 -8.89 0.98 -16.54
C ASP A 87 -8.37 2.43 -16.56
N LYS A 88 -7.56 2.81 -15.57
CA LYS A 88 -6.96 4.15 -15.51
C LYS A 88 -5.97 4.40 -16.65
N ILE A 89 -5.09 3.44 -16.95
CA ILE A 89 -4.13 3.57 -18.06
C ILE A 89 -4.87 3.61 -19.40
N ASN A 90 -5.86 2.72 -19.61
CA ASN A 90 -6.70 2.74 -20.81
C ASN A 90 -7.45 4.06 -20.99
N GLY A 91 -7.89 4.68 -19.89
CA GLY A 91 -8.50 6.01 -19.91
C GLY A 91 -7.56 7.09 -20.46
N ILE A 92 -6.28 7.06 -20.06
CA ILE A 92 -5.26 8.00 -20.53
C ILE A 92 -5.06 7.83 -22.04
N THR A 93 -4.88 6.59 -22.53
CA THR A 93 -4.71 6.27 -23.97
C THR A 93 -5.86 6.82 -24.80
N ASN A 94 -7.09 6.61 -24.36
CA ASN A 94 -8.30 7.02 -25.10
C ASN A 94 -8.54 8.54 -25.10
N SER A 95 -8.08 9.25 -24.06
CA SER A 95 -8.22 10.71 -23.97
C SER A 95 -7.14 11.49 -24.72
N PHE A 96 -6.05 10.84 -25.14
CA PHE A 96 -4.89 11.52 -25.70
C PHE A 96 -5.10 11.93 -27.17
N SER A 97 -5.35 13.23 -27.39
CA SER A 97 -5.44 13.86 -28.71
C SER A 97 -4.17 14.67 -29.03
N SER A 98 -3.88 14.87 -30.33
CA SER A 98 -2.59 15.41 -30.82
C SER A 98 -2.20 16.82 -30.34
N ASP A 99 -3.16 17.63 -29.89
CA ASP A 99 -2.92 19.07 -29.70
C ASP A 99 -2.63 19.45 -28.24
N ASN A 100 -1.47 20.08 -28.03
CA ASN A 100 -1.03 20.91 -26.87
C ASN A 100 -1.11 20.35 -25.44
N ALA A 101 -1.62 19.12 -25.20
CA ALA A 101 -1.76 18.55 -23.85
C ALA A 101 -0.65 17.54 -23.46
N GLN A 102 0.38 17.36 -24.28
CA GLN A 102 1.40 16.30 -24.10
C GLN A 102 2.15 16.39 -22.76
N GLN A 103 2.50 17.61 -22.33
CA GLN A 103 3.21 17.83 -21.07
C GLN A 103 2.31 17.52 -19.87
N GLU A 104 1.05 17.92 -19.91
CA GLU A 104 0.05 17.65 -18.86
C GLU A 104 -0.21 16.15 -18.75
N VAL A 105 -0.34 15.45 -19.88
CA VAL A 105 -0.55 13.99 -19.92
C VAL A 105 0.66 13.25 -19.33
N LEU A 106 1.89 13.65 -19.68
CA LEU A 106 3.09 13.05 -19.11
C LEU A 106 3.21 13.32 -17.60
N ASP A 107 2.84 14.52 -17.14
CA ASP A 107 2.86 14.87 -15.71
C ASP A 107 1.82 14.06 -14.93
N ASP A 108 0.59 13.99 -15.43
CA ASP A 108 -0.50 13.20 -14.85
C ASP A 108 -0.19 11.70 -14.84
N LEU A 109 0.35 11.17 -15.94
CA LEU A 109 0.79 9.79 -16.03
C LEU A 109 1.91 9.51 -15.02
N LEU A 110 2.97 10.32 -15.01
CA LEU A 110 4.09 10.12 -14.09
C LEU A 110 3.63 10.17 -12.63
N ARG A 111 2.82 11.18 -12.28
CA ARG A 111 2.27 11.31 -10.92
C ARG A 111 1.44 10.09 -10.55
N TYR A 112 0.59 9.62 -11.45
CA TYR A 112 -0.25 8.45 -11.20
C TYR A 112 0.59 7.20 -11.02
N LEU A 113 1.53 6.91 -11.93
CA LEU A 113 2.35 5.70 -11.87
C LEU A 113 3.18 5.62 -10.60
N VAL A 114 3.84 6.73 -10.24
CA VAL A 114 4.65 6.80 -9.02
C VAL A 114 3.76 6.58 -7.79
N THR A 115 2.64 7.28 -7.71
CA THR A 115 1.74 7.20 -6.55
C THR A 115 1.17 5.80 -6.42
N TRP A 116 0.64 5.24 -7.52
CA TRP A 116 0.01 3.93 -7.51
C TRP A 116 1.03 2.81 -7.25
N LEU A 117 2.16 2.79 -7.96
CA LEU A 117 3.14 1.72 -7.86
C LEU A 117 3.73 1.62 -6.45
N TYR A 118 4.20 2.73 -5.87
CA TYR A 118 4.75 2.69 -4.51
C TYR A 118 3.71 2.26 -3.48
N ARG A 119 2.49 2.80 -3.56
CA ARG A 119 1.43 2.45 -2.62
C ARG A 119 1.03 0.99 -2.76
N HIS A 120 0.89 0.49 -3.97
CA HIS A 120 0.51 -0.89 -4.22
C HIS A 120 1.58 -1.86 -3.72
N ILE A 121 2.85 -1.68 -4.11
CA ILE A 121 3.95 -2.52 -3.64
C ILE A 121 4.00 -2.55 -2.10
N ILE A 122 3.97 -1.38 -1.46
CA ILE A 122 4.20 -1.29 -0.01
C ILE A 122 2.98 -1.73 0.82
N SER A 123 1.75 -1.47 0.34
CA SER A 123 0.53 -1.82 1.08
C SER A 123 -0.03 -3.19 0.73
N SER A 124 0.29 -3.75 -0.44
CA SER A 124 -0.31 -4.97 -0.98
C SER A 124 0.77 -6.02 -1.27
N ASP A 125 1.67 -5.76 -2.21
CA ASP A 125 2.55 -6.82 -2.77
C ASP A 125 3.60 -7.29 -1.76
N LEU A 126 4.03 -6.42 -0.84
CA LEU A 126 4.93 -6.79 0.26
C LEU A 126 4.38 -7.91 1.15
N MET A 127 3.06 -8.14 1.16
CA MET A 127 2.42 -9.22 1.93
C MET A 127 2.51 -10.57 1.21
N ILE A 128 2.77 -10.58 -0.11
CA ILE A 128 2.85 -11.78 -0.92
C ILE A 128 3.92 -12.73 -0.37
N GLY A 129 3.51 -13.96 -0.05
CA GLY A 129 4.39 -14.99 0.50
C GLY A 129 4.77 -14.82 1.97
N LYS A 130 4.37 -13.72 2.62
CA LYS A 130 4.53 -13.50 4.07
C LYS A 130 3.29 -13.96 4.84
N LEU A 131 2.13 -13.92 4.19
CA LEU A 131 0.89 -14.48 4.72
C LEU A 131 1.03 -15.99 4.91
N LYS A 132 1.03 -16.44 6.16
CA LYS A 132 0.79 -17.84 6.47
C LYS A 132 -0.72 -18.05 6.46
N PRO A 133 -1.25 -19.16 5.92
CA PRO A 133 -2.66 -19.50 6.09
C PRO A 133 -2.92 -19.66 7.59
N SER A 134 -3.38 -18.57 8.21
CA SER A 134 -3.71 -18.52 9.62
C SER A 134 -4.99 -19.33 9.80
N GLY A 135 -4.84 -20.59 10.20
CA GLY A 135 -5.96 -21.40 10.69
C GLY A 135 -6.52 -20.89 12.03
N SER A 136 -6.00 -19.78 12.56
CA SER A 136 -6.40 -19.21 13.85
C SER A 136 -6.77 -17.73 13.67
N ARG A 137 -8.06 -17.52 13.47
CA ARG A 137 -8.73 -16.21 13.57
C ARG A 137 -8.71 -15.75 15.04
N ILE A 138 -7.56 -15.38 15.58
CA ILE A 138 -7.46 -14.81 16.93
C ILE A 138 -6.82 -13.45 16.77
N ALA A 139 -7.45 -12.41 17.33
CA ALA A 139 -6.87 -11.07 17.37
C ALA A 139 -5.49 -11.10 18.04
N PRO A 140 -4.46 -10.49 17.44
CA PRO A 140 -3.20 -10.29 18.12
C PRO A 140 -3.44 -9.42 19.36
N GLN A 141 -2.84 -9.80 20.48
CA GLN A 141 -2.87 -9.00 21.72
C GLN A 141 -1.53 -8.31 21.92
N PHE A 142 -1.57 -7.08 22.42
CA PHE A 142 -0.35 -6.36 22.75
C PHE A 142 0.44 -7.12 23.82
N SER A 143 1.76 -7.20 23.63
CA SER A 143 2.70 -7.89 24.50
C SER A 143 4.05 -7.18 24.45
N ASP A 144 4.95 -7.54 25.35
CA ASP A 144 6.30 -6.95 25.42
C ASP A 144 7.10 -7.16 24.12
N ALA A 145 6.70 -8.11 23.26
CA ALA A 145 7.31 -8.31 21.96
C ALA A 145 7.17 -7.09 21.03
N TYR A 146 6.16 -6.22 21.24
CA TYR A 146 5.88 -5.04 20.42
C TYR A 146 6.43 -3.74 21.01
N LEU A 147 7.12 -3.79 22.17
CA LEU A 147 7.74 -2.60 22.73
C LEU A 147 8.92 -2.15 21.87
N THR A 148 8.89 -0.89 21.47
CA THR A 148 10.00 -0.13 20.87
C THR A 148 10.93 0.41 21.96
N GLY A 149 10.42 0.61 23.18
CA GLY A 149 11.12 1.27 24.26
C GLY A 149 10.97 2.80 24.24
N ILE A 150 10.22 3.35 23.28
CA ILE A 150 9.85 4.77 23.20
C ILE A 150 8.47 4.91 23.87
N PRO A 151 8.35 5.53 25.06
CA PRO A 151 7.10 5.47 25.83
C PRO A 151 5.86 6.07 25.14
N LEU A 152 6.07 7.04 24.24
CA LEU A 152 5.00 7.63 23.43
C LEU A 152 4.46 6.61 22.43
N VAL A 153 5.33 6.09 21.57
CA VAL A 153 5.04 5.06 20.55
C VAL A 153 4.45 3.80 21.19
N ASP A 154 5.04 3.31 22.29
CA ASP A 154 4.55 2.11 22.99
C ASP A 154 3.14 2.28 23.58
N LYS A 155 2.74 3.52 23.92
CA LYS A 155 1.38 3.82 24.37
C LYS A 155 0.41 3.80 23.20
N GLU A 156 0.81 4.32 22.05
CA GLU A 156 -0.02 4.36 20.84
C GLU A 156 -0.19 2.98 20.22
N HIS A 157 0.85 2.17 20.18
CA HIS A 157 0.74 0.77 19.77
C HIS A 157 -0.29 0.01 20.62
N ARG A 158 -0.37 0.25 21.93
CA ARG A 158 -1.40 -0.41 22.77
C ARG A 158 -2.81 -0.06 22.33
N GLU A 159 -3.04 1.18 21.91
CA GLU A 159 -4.34 1.63 21.43
C GLU A 159 -4.64 1.07 20.04
N LEU A 160 -3.67 0.99 19.13
CA LEU A 160 -3.82 0.29 17.85
C LEU A 160 -4.24 -1.16 18.06
N PHE A 161 -3.61 -1.88 18.99
CA PHE A 161 -4.01 -3.24 19.33
C PHE A 161 -5.40 -3.32 19.97
N ARG A 162 -5.86 -2.28 20.68
CA ARG A 162 -7.25 -2.20 21.14
C ARG A 162 -8.21 -2.08 19.96
N ILE A 163 -7.93 -1.20 19.00
CA ILE A 163 -8.74 -1.04 17.78
C ILE A 163 -8.80 -2.35 17.00
N ILE A 164 -7.67 -3.05 16.81
CA ILE A 164 -7.64 -4.39 16.20
C ILE A 164 -8.54 -5.38 16.96
N GLY A 165 -8.50 -5.35 18.30
CA GLY A 165 -9.38 -6.17 19.13
C GLY A 165 -10.87 -5.86 18.92
N ASP A 166 -11.21 -4.60 18.67
CA ASP A 166 -12.58 -4.17 18.39
C ASP A 166 -13.03 -4.62 16.99
N VAL A 167 -12.19 -4.50 15.97
CA VAL A 167 -12.47 -5.08 14.63
C VAL A 167 -12.73 -6.58 14.75
N TYR A 168 -11.90 -7.30 15.50
CA TYR A 168 -12.09 -8.73 15.74
C TYR A 168 -13.41 -9.05 16.45
N ARG A 169 -13.81 -8.25 17.43
CA ARG A 169 -15.10 -8.40 18.13
C ARG A 169 -16.26 -8.28 17.15
N VAL A 170 -16.26 -7.25 16.30
CA VAL A 170 -17.31 -7.05 15.29
C VAL A 170 -17.30 -8.18 14.26
N MET A 171 -16.12 -8.61 13.81
CA MET A 171 -15.95 -9.74 12.89
C MET A 171 -16.52 -11.05 13.45
N THR A 172 -16.37 -11.30 14.76
CA THR A 172 -16.78 -12.56 15.41
C THR A 172 -18.16 -12.50 16.06
N ASP A 173 -18.86 -11.37 15.99
CA ASP A 173 -20.26 -11.30 16.41
C ASP A 173 -21.16 -12.02 15.38
N GLU A 174 -21.54 -13.25 15.68
CA GLU A 174 -22.45 -14.05 14.84
C GLU A 174 -23.93 -13.64 14.98
N TYR A 175 -24.25 -12.76 15.94
CA TYR A 175 -25.63 -12.36 16.26
C TYR A 175 -26.00 -11.00 15.67
N ALA A 176 -25.02 -10.20 15.25
CA ALA A 176 -25.25 -8.95 14.54
C ALA A 176 -25.74 -9.23 13.10
N PHE A 177 -26.96 -8.79 12.80
CA PHE A 177 -27.56 -8.92 11.47
C PHE A 177 -26.99 -7.93 10.45
N ASP A 178 -26.60 -6.75 10.94
CA ASP A 178 -26.02 -5.66 10.16
C ASP A 178 -24.92 -5.01 11.03
N LYS A 179 -23.71 -4.92 10.48
CA LYS A 179 -22.50 -4.41 11.12
C LYS A 179 -22.01 -3.13 10.44
N TYR A 180 -22.72 -2.59 9.45
CA TYR A 180 -22.23 -1.49 8.61
C TYR A 180 -21.79 -0.27 9.43
N ASP A 181 -22.65 0.24 10.32
CA ASP A 181 -22.34 1.41 11.13
C ASP A 181 -21.10 1.19 12.03
N GLU A 182 -20.94 -0.02 12.58
CA GLU A 182 -19.78 -0.39 13.38
C GLU A 182 -18.50 -0.47 12.53
N ILE A 183 -18.59 -1.03 11.32
CA ILE A 183 -17.46 -1.08 10.38
C ILE A 183 -17.04 0.32 9.99
N VAL A 184 -17.98 1.20 9.60
CA VAL A 184 -17.68 2.58 9.23
C VAL A 184 -17.01 3.31 10.38
N HIS A 185 -17.53 3.17 11.60
CA HIS A 185 -16.93 3.78 12.78
C HIS A 185 -15.50 3.29 13.04
N LEU A 186 -15.26 1.97 12.93
CA LEU A 186 -13.94 1.38 13.11
C LEU A 186 -12.95 1.81 12.02
N LEU A 187 -13.38 1.93 10.76
CA LEU A 187 -12.55 2.43 9.67
C LEU A 187 -12.16 3.89 9.90
N GLU A 188 -13.08 4.73 10.34
CA GLU A 188 -12.81 6.11 10.71
C GLU A 188 -11.84 6.21 11.90
N GLU A 189 -12.11 5.47 12.97
CA GLU A 189 -11.24 5.42 14.16
C GLU A 189 -9.83 4.95 13.81
N LEU A 190 -9.70 3.87 13.05
CA LEU A 190 -8.42 3.32 12.63
C LEU A 190 -7.65 4.31 11.75
N ARG A 191 -8.31 4.92 10.75
CA ARG A 191 -7.69 5.91 9.86
C ARG A 191 -7.19 7.12 10.64
N ASP A 192 -8.02 7.66 11.53
CA ASP A 192 -7.67 8.87 12.27
C ASP A 192 -6.59 8.59 13.31
N TYR A 193 -6.64 7.44 13.97
CA TYR A 193 -5.65 7.03 14.97
C TYR A 193 -4.29 6.69 14.34
N THR A 194 -4.28 6.02 13.19
CA THR A 194 -3.03 5.68 12.48
C THR A 194 -2.35 6.93 11.93
N LYS A 195 -3.11 7.89 11.39
CA LYS A 195 -2.55 9.22 11.02
C LYS A 195 -1.91 9.93 12.22
N PHE A 196 -2.59 9.93 13.36
CA PHE A 196 -2.07 10.53 14.59
C PHE A 196 -0.78 9.84 15.05
N HIS A 197 -0.80 8.51 15.15
CA HIS A 197 0.34 7.71 15.58
C HIS A 197 1.55 7.89 14.66
N PHE A 198 1.37 7.75 13.35
CA PHE A 198 2.45 7.90 12.38
C PHE A 198 3.04 9.31 12.40
N GLN A 199 2.22 10.34 12.61
CA GLN A 199 2.72 11.70 12.78
C GLN A 199 3.63 11.83 14.01
N ASP A 200 3.21 11.30 15.16
CA ASP A 200 4.00 11.35 16.39
C ASP A 200 5.32 10.55 16.26
N GLU A 201 5.28 9.39 15.61
CA GLU A 201 6.46 8.58 15.32
C GLU A 201 7.42 9.27 14.33
N GLU A 202 6.89 9.86 13.25
CA GLU A 202 7.68 10.62 12.28
C GLU A 202 8.34 11.84 12.91
N MET A 203 7.61 12.58 13.74
CA MET A 203 8.18 13.71 14.50
C MET A 203 9.30 13.24 15.43
N TYR A 204 9.13 12.07 16.07
CA TYR A 204 10.18 11.47 16.88
C TYR A 204 11.41 11.12 16.05
N MET A 205 11.24 10.40 14.93
CA MET A 205 12.30 10.04 14.00
C MET A 205 13.05 11.24 13.44
N GLU A 206 12.33 12.31 13.08
CA GLU A 206 12.91 13.58 12.66
C GLU A 206 13.80 14.18 13.74
N SER A 207 13.34 14.15 15.01
CA SER A 207 14.08 14.72 16.15
C SER A 207 15.41 14.01 16.44
N ILE A 208 15.52 12.73 16.08
CA ILE A 208 16.73 11.93 16.26
C ILE A 208 17.54 11.77 14.95
N HIS A 209 17.11 12.43 13.87
CA HIS A 209 17.71 12.30 12.54
C HIS A 209 17.83 10.85 12.07
N TYR A 210 16.76 10.07 12.22
CA TYR A 210 16.75 8.68 11.81
C TYR A 210 16.85 8.53 10.29
N ASP A 211 17.89 7.86 9.81
CA ASP A 211 18.16 7.67 8.37
C ASP A 211 17.00 6.96 7.63
N GLY A 212 16.22 6.13 8.34
CA GLY A 212 15.11 5.36 7.77
C GLY A 212 13.77 6.12 7.64
N LEU A 213 13.71 7.39 8.05
CA LEU A 213 12.48 8.19 8.10
C LEU A 213 11.71 8.19 6.78
N GLU A 214 12.38 8.46 5.66
CA GLU A 214 11.70 8.60 4.36
C GLU A 214 11.06 7.29 3.88
N ALA A 215 11.64 6.14 4.22
CA ALA A 215 11.05 4.85 3.91
C ALA A 215 9.82 4.57 4.79
N GLN A 216 9.88 4.91 6.08
CA GLN A 216 8.71 4.77 6.97
C GLN A 216 7.57 5.70 6.57
N LYS A 217 7.84 6.97 6.20
CA LYS A 217 6.83 7.89 5.67
C LYS A 217 6.06 7.31 4.48
N ARG A 218 6.77 6.69 3.52
CA ARG A 218 6.13 6.02 2.39
C ARG A 218 5.25 4.85 2.83
N ALA A 219 5.71 4.08 3.81
CA ALA A 219 4.95 2.98 4.38
C ALA A 219 3.67 3.46 5.09
N HIS A 220 3.78 4.50 5.92
CA HIS A 220 2.64 5.13 6.60
C HIS A 220 1.63 5.70 5.61
N GLU A 221 2.09 6.42 4.60
CA GLU A 221 1.24 6.97 3.56
C GLU A 221 0.51 5.86 2.78
N ALA A 222 1.21 4.78 2.43
CA ALA A 222 0.62 3.63 1.75
C ALA A 222 -0.44 2.94 2.60
N PHE A 223 -0.19 2.76 3.91
CA PHE A 223 -1.15 2.19 4.84
C PHE A 223 -2.41 3.05 4.98
N VAL A 224 -2.24 4.35 5.19
CA VAL A 224 -3.38 5.29 5.31
C VAL A 224 -4.19 5.34 4.02
N SER A 225 -3.50 5.40 2.86
CA SER A 225 -4.17 5.42 1.55
C SER A 225 -4.99 4.15 1.34
N ARG A 226 -4.48 2.99 1.77
CA ARG A 226 -5.18 1.71 1.68
C ARG A 226 -6.52 1.73 2.43
N LEU A 227 -6.57 2.37 3.60
CA LEU A 227 -7.82 2.53 4.36
C LEU A 227 -8.77 3.54 3.70
N GLU A 228 -8.24 4.62 3.11
CA GLU A 228 -9.04 5.64 2.42
C GLU A 228 -9.65 5.16 1.10
N GLU A 229 -9.03 4.16 0.45
CA GLU A 229 -9.51 3.54 -0.78
C GLU A 229 -10.63 2.51 -0.56
N MET A 230 -11.02 2.23 0.69
CA MET A 230 -12.11 1.31 0.99
C MET A 230 -13.47 1.91 0.56
N ASP A 231 -14.11 1.26 -0.41
CA ASP A 231 -15.42 1.67 -0.94
C ASP A 231 -16.55 1.31 0.03
N LEU A 232 -17.17 2.32 0.64
CA LEU A 232 -18.27 2.13 1.59
C LEU A 232 -19.49 1.43 0.98
N ALA A 233 -19.76 1.58 -0.32
CA ALA A 233 -20.84 0.83 -0.97
C ALA A 233 -20.52 -0.66 -1.04
N HIS A 234 -19.26 -1.00 -1.32
CA HIS A 234 -18.79 -2.38 -1.26
C HIS A 234 -18.85 -2.95 0.16
N VAL A 235 -18.51 -2.14 1.17
CA VAL A 235 -18.57 -2.53 2.59
C VAL A 235 -19.99 -2.91 2.99
N ASP A 236 -20.99 -2.13 2.61
CA ASP A 236 -22.41 -2.41 2.94
C ASP A 236 -22.86 -3.78 2.40
N GLU A 237 -22.49 -4.09 1.16
CA GLU A 237 -22.84 -5.37 0.53
C GLU A 237 -22.01 -6.57 1.03
N ASN A 238 -20.78 -6.33 1.53
CA ASN A 238 -19.78 -7.38 1.81
C ASN A 238 -19.14 -7.23 3.19
N GLN A 239 -19.97 -6.97 4.21
CA GLN A 239 -19.53 -6.62 5.58
C GLN A 239 -18.57 -7.64 6.21
N GLN A 240 -18.90 -8.94 6.14
CA GLN A 240 -18.07 -9.98 6.75
C GLN A 240 -16.74 -10.16 6.01
N GLU A 241 -16.75 -10.15 4.68
CA GLU A 241 -15.53 -10.20 3.86
C GLU A 241 -14.64 -8.98 4.13
N THR A 242 -15.24 -7.79 4.26
CA THR A 242 -14.54 -6.56 4.61
C THR A 242 -13.82 -6.68 5.95
N LEU A 243 -14.51 -7.19 6.97
CA LEU A 243 -13.92 -7.39 8.30
C LEU A 243 -12.80 -8.43 8.29
N GLU A 244 -12.97 -9.53 7.55
CA GLU A 244 -11.94 -10.57 7.40
C GLU A 244 -10.68 -10.00 6.70
N ASN A 245 -10.86 -9.31 5.58
CA ASN A 245 -9.77 -8.65 4.85
C ASN A 245 -9.09 -7.56 5.69
N LEU A 246 -9.85 -6.76 6.43
CA LEU A 246 -9.31 -5.73 7.30
C LEU A 246 -8.50 -6.33 8.45
N MET A 247 -9.01 -7.38 9.10
CA MET A 247 -8.28 -8.08 10.16
C MET A 247 -6.97 -8.69 9.67
N GLU A 248 -6.99 -9.26 8.47
CA GLU A 248 -5.81 -9.78 7.82
C GLU A 248 -4.79 -8.68 7.53
N PHE A 249 -5.20 -7.61 6.85
CA PHE A 249 -4.36 -6.45 6.55
C PHE A 249 -3.74 -5.85 7.83
N LEU A 250 -4.51 -5.69 8.91
CA LEU A 250 -4.01 -5.16 10.17
C LEU A 250 -3.01 -6.12 10.84
N THR A 251 -3.30 -7.42 10.83
CA THR A 251 -2.42 -8.41 11.46
C THR A 251 -1.12 -8.58 10.69
N GLU A 252 -1.13 -8.39 9.38
CA GLU A 252 -0.01 -8.76 8.52
C GLU A 252 0.80 -7.55 8.08
N TRP A 253 0.16 -6.40 7.92
CA TRP A 253 0.89 -5.16 7.69
C TRP A 253 1.31 -4.53 9.02
N LEU A 254 0.36 -4.14 9.86
CA LEU A 254 0.64 -3.28 11.03
C LEU A 254 1.46 -4.00 12.10
N VAL A 255 1.12 -5.25 12.44
CA VAL A 255 1.89 -6.00 13.44
C VAL A 255 3.32 -6.28 12.95
N ASN A 256 3.50 -6.64 11.68
CA ASN A 256 4.83 -6.86 11.12
C ASN A 256 5.62 -5.55 10.98
N HIS A 257 4.95 -4.44 10.66
CA HIS A 257 5.53 -3.10 10.66
C HIS A 257 6.11 -2.77 12.04
N ILE A 258 5.29 -2.90 13.09
CA ILE A 258 5.75 -2.71 14.48
C ILE A 258 6.95 -3.61 14.80
N LEU A 259 6.87 -4.91 14.50
CA LEU A 259 7.91 -5.87 14.84
C LEU A 259 9.25 -5.66 14.11
N HIS A 260 9.19 -5.26 12.84
CA HIS A 260 10.36 -5.28 11.95
C HIS A 260 10.82 -3.90 11.51
N THR A 261 10.02 -2.86 11.74
CA THR A 261 10.27 -1.49 11.29
C THR A 261 10.37 -0.57 12.50
N ASP A 262 9.32 -0.41 13.31
CA ASP A 262 9.27 0.56 14.43
C ASP A 262 10.29 0.20 15.50
N LYS A 263 10.47 -1.10 15.76
CA LYS A 263 11.48 -1.59 16.72
C LYS A 263 12.93 -1.31 16.32
N LYS A 264 13.20 -0.91 15.08
CA LYS A 264 14.54 -0.47 14.65
C LYS A 264 14.80 1.00 15.00
N ILE A 265 13.75 1.77 15.30
CA ILE A 265 13.89 3.16 15.70
C ILE A 265 14.65 3.19 17.03
N PRO A 266 15.80 3.87 17.11
CA PRO A 266 16.60 3.87 18.32
C PRO A 266 15.90 4.72 19.39
N THR A 267 15.89 4.24 20.63
CA THR A 267 15.51 5.06 21.78
C THR A 267 16.56 6.17 21.94
N GLY A 268 16.24 7.38 21.51
CA GLY A 268 17.09 8.55 21.62
C GLY A 268 17.69 8.64 23.02
N ALA A 269 19.01 8.47 23.11
CA ALA A 269 19.73 8.66 24.35
C ALA A 269 19.52 10.12 24.76
N GLN A 270 18.89 10.35 25.91
CA GLN A 270 19.00 11.64 26.59
C GLN A 270 20.47 11.84 26.93
N SER A 271 21.19 12.59 26.09
CA SER A 271 22.48 13.18 26.43
C SER A 271 22.29 14.44 27.27
#